data_AF-N1JMC0-F1
#
_entry.id   AF-N1JMC0-F1
#
_cell.length_a   1.000
_cell.length_b   1.000
_cell.length_c   1.000
_cell.angle_alpha   90.00
_cell.angle_beta   90.00
_cell.angle_gamma   90.00
#
_symmetry.space_group_name_H-M   'P 1'
#
loop_
_entity.id
_entity.type
_entity.pdbx_description
1 polymer ?
#
loop_
_entity_poly.entity_id
_entity_poly.type
_entity_poly.pdbx_seq_one_letter_code
_entity_poly.pdbx_strand_id
1 'polypeptide(L)'
;MVGRKCHAIVPSSPPLPTLEIDDKRCPLVEIKTDGDLILDVSFRTGQDCSKSIPRDALRLLRADKSAFPSPRILYRVKSSILAKNSEYFRLLLGPQFSEGIALAKRTEQLAEARVQPAQVEASKIPRISIVDEDFTTKTVGRENIFADLLRIVHGLEPATKPFTTQCWTVLALMADNYDLVPSISSRCQKLVVRHKYVVTPDRAGEEILRQKILILYHLEKGPHFSAATREKIKAATYSEATGARSHLKAQGAWWDIPYGIESEISYRRICVLRTIASIQTQFLQLYSSRDIQCRLGYDSSPSCDSFQLGEMVKFLSRKNLIFLVSFLPELHEDSNLKWLEAYTGEIDFLIEELRQCPSYQLDRNHTHCGLRTRLLPALDYIKTCMDTGLGISLTHTRAAHSRSRFMSWQSPSPTTQPTRPTWIDTNNQNMSLPGEDSRCFRFALVKSQLALGVKNSDPVELFTAQSWDWNTDCKISNERLGKAFGVMR
;
A
#
# COMPACT_ATOMS: atom_id res chain seq x y z
N MET A 1 -19.71 -53.75 20.93
CA MET A 1 -20.52 -52.56 21.26
C MET A 1 -20.29 -51.50 20.20
N VAL A 2 -21.35 -51.19 19.47
CA VAL A 2 -21.35 -50.35 18.26
C VAL A 2 -21.42 -48.87 18.66
N GLY A 3 -20.37 -48.10 18.37
CA GLY A 3 -20.34 -46.65 18.57
C GLY A 3 -20.80 -45.91 17.31
N ARG A 4 -22.06 -45.49 17.29
CA ARG A 4 -22.66 -44.65 16.25
C ARG A 4 -21.91 -43.31 16.14
N LYS A 5 -21.30 -43.03 14.98
CA LYS A 5 -20.90 -41.67 14.62
C LYS A 5 -22.13 -40.91 14.14
N CYS A 6 -22.56 -39.93 14.93
CA CYS A 6 -23.57 -38.96 14.53
C CYS A 6 -23.05 -38.18 13.33
N HIS A 7 -23.68 -38.37 12.17
CA HIS A 7 -23.54 -37.48 11.03
C HIS A 7 -24.13 -36.13 11.43
N ALA A 8 -23.28 -35.13 11.60
CA ALA A 8 -23.70 -33.74 11.67
C ALA A 8 -24.29 -33.37 10.30
N ILE A 9 -25.60 -33.27 10.26
CA ILE A 9 -26.37 -32.76 9.12
C ILE A 9 -25.92 -31.32 8.91
N VAL A 10 -25.17 -31.08 7.84
CA VAL A 10 -24.99 -29.73 7.30
C VAL A 10 -26.40 -29.20 6.98
N PRO A 11 -26.83 -28.05 7.53
CA PRO A 11 -28.13 -27.51 7.18
C PRO A 11 -28.13 -27.21 5.68
N SER A 12 -28.85 -28.04 4.92
CA SER A 12 -29.10 -27.81 3.51
C SER A 12 -29.81 -26.47 3.39
N SER A 13 -29.14 -25.49 2.78
CA SER A 13 -29.80 -24.29 2.29
C SER A 13 -31.04 -24.71 1.48
N PRO A 14 -32.19 -24.03 1.62
CA PRO A 14 -33.37 -24.37 0.84
C PRO A 14 -33.00 -24.39 -0.65
N PRO A 15 -33.54 -25.33 -1.45
CA PRO A 15 -33.25 -25.40 -2.87
C PRO A 15 -33.61 -24.06 -3.51
N LEU A 16 -32.63 -23.42 -4.15
CA LEU A 16 -32.84 -22.18 -4.87
C LEU A 16 -33.89 -22.42 -5.96
N PRO A 17 -34.88 -21.53 -6.13
CA PRO A 17 -35.82 -21.64 -7.25
C PRO A 17 -35.02 -21.63 -8.57
N THR A 18 -35.30 -22.57 -9.47
CA THR A 18 -34.64 -22.64 -10.78
C THR A 18 -35.59 -22.23 -11.88
N LEU A 19 -35.11 -21.41 -12.81
CA LEU A 19 -35.82 -21.03 -14.04
C LEU A 19 -35.21 -21.77 -15.22
N GLU A 20 -36.05 -22.31 -16.10
CA GLU A 20 -35.60 -22.84 -17.39
C GLU A 20 -35.51 -21.70 -18.40
N ILE A 21 -34.29 -21.44 -18.85
CA ILE A 21 -33.97 -20.37 -19.80
C ILE A 21 -33.01 -20.94 -20.84
N ASP A 22 -33.35 -20.80 -22.13
CA ASP A 22 -32.53 -21.28 -23.26
C ASP A 22 -32.15 -22.78 -23.10
N ASP A 23 -33.13 -23.63 -22.74
CA ASP A 23 -32.98 -25.07 -22.45
C ASP A 23 -32.01 -25.42 -21.30
N LYS A 24 -31.67 -24.45 -20.44
CA LYS A 24 -30.80 -24.63 -19.28
C LYS A 24 -31.48 -24.19 -17.98
N ARG A 25 -31.39 -25.03 -16.95
CA ARG A 25 -31.85 -24.70 -15.59
C ARG A 25 -30.86 -23.76 -14.92
N CYS A 26 -31.27 -22.52 -14.71
CA CYS A 26 -30.46 -21.49 -14.07
C CYS A 26 -31.00 -21.20 -12.65
N PRO A 27 -30.15 -21.13 -11.61
CA PRO A 27 -30.56 -20.76 -10.27
C PRO A 27 -31.01 -19.29 -10.22
N LEU A 28 -32.17 -19.03 -9.59
CA LEU A 28 -32.69 -17.72 -9.28
C LEU A 28 -32.41 -17.38 -7.82
N VAL A 29 -31.66 -16.31 -7.62
CA VAL A 29 -31.40 -15.73 -6.30
C VAL A 29 -32.30 -14.51 -6.13
N GLU A 30 -33.29 -14.64 -5.26
CA GLU A 30 -34.18 -13.54 -4.91
C GLU A 30 -33.50 -12.61 -3.88
N ILE A 31 -32.92 -11.52 -4.37
CA ILE A 31 -32.37 -10.48 -3.47
C ILE A 31 -33.51 -9.66 -2.88
N LYS A 32 -34.52 -9.36 -3.71
CA LYS A 32 -35.74 -8.68 -3.29
C LYS A 32 -36.96 -9.31 -3.96
N THR A 33 -37.97 -9.62 -3.16
CA THR A 33 -39.23 -10.23 -3.64
C THR A 33 -40.09 -9.25 -4.45
N ASP A 34 -39.95 -7.93 -4.22
CA ASP A 34 -40.58 -6.86 -5.02
C ASP A 34 -39.68 -6.36 -6.17
N GLY A 35 -38.69 -7.15 -6.59
CA GLY A 35 -37.78 -6.78 -7.68
C GLY A 35 -38.48 -6.72 -9.04
N ASP A 36 -38.17 -5.69 -9.81
CA ASP A 36 -38.70 -5.35 -11.14
C ASP A 36 -37.75 -5.72 -12.29
N LEU A 37 -36.55 -6.23 -11.97
CA LEU A 37 -35.52 -6.57 -12.94
C LEU A 37 -34.84 -7.90 -12.59
N ILE A 38 -34.54 -8.70 -13.60
CA ILE A 38 -33.65 -9.87 -13.48
C ILE A 38 -32.30 -9.58 -14.15
N LEU A 39 -31.23 -9.68 -13.37
CA LEU A 39 -29.87 -9.69 -13.88
C LEU A 39 -29.47 -11.13 -14.19
N ASP A 40 -29.18 -11.41 -15.45
CA ASP A 40 -28.70 -12.69 -15.94
C ASP A 40 -27.19 -12.65 -16.09
N VAL A 41 -26.49 -13.11 -15.06
CA VAL A 41 -25.04 -12.95 -14.93
C VAL A 41 -24.34 -14.26 -15.27
N SER A 42 -23.47 -14.22 -16.27
CA SER A 42 -22.60 -15.33 -16.67
C SER A 42 -21.20 -15.10 -16.12
N PHE A 43 -20.79 -15.92 -15.15
CA PHE A 43 -19.44 -15.86 -14.57
C PHE A 43 -18.50 -16.74 -15.38
N ARG A 44 -17.56 -16.12 -16.09
CA ARG A 44 -16.52 -16.83 -16.84
C ARG A 44 -15.27 -16.97 -15.98
N THR A 45 -14.82 -18.19 -15.79
CA THR A 45 -13.69 -18.50 -14.92
C THR A 45 -12.54 -19.05 -15.77
N GLY A 46 -11.42 -18.34 -15.80
CA GLY A 46 -10.23 -18.71 -16.53
C GLY A 46 -9.41 -19.80 -15.83
N GLN A 47 -8.44 -20.36 -16.55
CA GLN A 47 -7.52 -21.36 -16.00
C GLN A 47 -6.51 -20.74 -15.01
N ASP A 48 -6.34 -19.42 -15.04
CA ASP A 48 -5.41 -18.68 -14.19
C ASP A 48 -5.90 -18.46 -12.75
N CYS A 49 -7.07 -19.01 -12.39
CA CYS A 49 -7.62 -18.98 -11.04
C CYS A 49 -6.69 -19.65 -10.01
N SER A 50 -6.16 -18.85 -9.10
CA SER A 50 -5.24 -19.33 -8.05
C SER A 50 -5.88 -19.45 -6.67
N LYS A 51 -7.07 -18.85 -6.45
CA LYS A 51 -7.78 -18.85 -5.16
C LYS A 51 -9.26 -19.20 -5.30
N SER A 52 -9.87 -19.64 -4.20
CA SER A 52 -11.29 -19.96 -4.11
C SER A 52 -11.89 -19.43 -2.82
N ILE A 53 -13.15 -19.01 -2.89
CA ILE A 53 -13.91 -18.55 -1.73
C ILE A 53 -14.29 -19.72 -0.81
N PRO A 54 -14.59 -20.93 -1.33
CA PRO A 54 -14.52 -22.17 -0.54
C PRO A 54 -13.13 -22.82 -0.66
N ARG A 55 -12.43 -23.03 0.46
CA ARG A 55 -11.02 -23.52 0.49
C ARG A 55 -10.81 -24.90 -0.17
N ASP A 56 -11.82 -25.76 -0.16
CA ASP A 56 -11.69 -27.16 -0.62
C ASP A 56 -11.98 -27.34 -2.13
N ALA A 57 -12.72 -26.40 -2.73
CA ALA A 57 -13.16 -26.49 -4.12
C ALA A 57 -12.00 -26.52 -5.12
N LEU A 58 -10.94 -25.73 -4.89
CA LEU A 58 -9.79 -25.66 -5.79
C LEU A 58 -8.96 -26.95 -5.85
N ARG A 59 -8.85 -27.67 -4.71
CA ARG A 59 -8.09 -28.92 -4.64
C ARG A 59 -8.78 -30.03 -5.42
N LEU A 60 -10.11 -30.12 -5.30
CA LEU A 60 -10.93 -31.09 -6.02
C LEU A 60 -10.89 -30.83 -7.53
N LEU A 61 -11.11 -29.58 -7.96
CA LEU A 61 -11.11 -29.22 -9.38
C LEU A 61 -9.76 -29.47 -10.07
N ARG A 62 -8.64 -29.23 -9.36
CA ARG A 62 -7.30 -29.53 -9.90
C ARG A 62 -6.97 -31.02 -9.91
N ALA A 63 -7.47 -31.79 -8.95
CA ALA A 63 -7.31 -33.24 -8.93
C ALA A 63 -8.05 -33.89 -10.11
N ASP A 64 -9.23 -33.37 -10.45
CA ASP A 64 -10.09 -33.92 -11.50
C ASP A 64 -9.74 -33.44 -12.93
N LYS A 65 -8.76 -32.52 -13.09
CA LYS A 65 -8.41 -31.86 -14.38
C LYS A 65 -9.61 -31.29 -15.13
N SER A 66 -10.69 -30.98 -14.43
CA SER A 66 -11.93 -30.48 -15.02
C SER A 66 -11.83 -28.97 -15.27
N ALA A 67 -12.62 -28.48 -16.24
CA ALA A 67 -12.75 -27.05 -16.46
C ALA A 67 -13.35 -26.39 -15.21
N PHE A 68 -12.87 -25.19 -14.86
CA PHE A 68 -13.43 -24.44 -13.73
C PHE A 68 -14.93 -24.14 -13.96
N PRO A 69 -15.75 -24.20 -12.90
CA PRO A 69 -17.16 -23.91 -13.01
C PRO A 69 -17.36 -22.46 -13.47
N SER A 70 -18.15 -22.29 -14.52
CA SER A 70 -18.58 -20.99 -15.05
C SER A 70 -20.10 -20.89 -14.92
N PRO A 71 -20.62 -20.59 -13.71
CA PRO A 71 -22.06 -20.58 -13.46
C PRO A 71 -22.76 -19.40 -14.16
N ARG A 72 -23.98 -19.63 -14.60
CA ARG A 72 -24.94 -18.59 -15.02
C ARG A 72 -26.01 -18.49 -13.93
N ILE A 73 -26.15 -17.32 -13.31
CA ILE A 73 -27.07 -17.11 -12.17
C ILE A 73 -27.98 -15.92 -12.46
N LEU A 74 -29.25 -16.07 -12.10
CA LEU A 74 -30.26 -15.03 -12.23
C LEU A 74 -30.46 -14.34 -10.89
N TYR A 75 -30.38 -13.01 -10.85
CA TYR A 75 -30.59 -12.23 -9.63
C TYR A 75 -31.80 -11.32 -9.80
N ARG A 76 -32.82 -11.51 -8.96
CA ARG A 76 -33.99 -10.62 -8.91
C ARG A 76 -33.68 -9.42 -8.04
N VAL A 77 -33.69 -8.23 -8.64
CA VAL A 77 -33.22 -6.97 -8.04
C VAL A 77 -34.19 -5.84 -8.32
N LYS A 78 -33.99 -4.72 -7.61
CA LYS A 78 -34.76 -3.49 -7.83
C LYS A 78 -33.96 -2.47 -8.64
N SER A 79 -34.39 -2.20 -9.87
CA SER A 79 -33.72 -1.34 -10.86
C SER A 79 -33.45 0.07 -10.32
N SER A 80 -34.43 0.67 -9.63
CA SER A 80 -34.34 2.03 -9.07
C SER A 80 -33.29 2.15 -7.97
N ILE A 81 -33.06 1.09 -7.19
CA ILE A 81 -32.02 1.09 -6.16
C ILE A 81 -30.65 0.96 -6.82
N LEU A 82 -30.50 0.11 -7.84
CA LEU A 82 -29.23 -0.05 -8.55
C LEU A 82 -28.82 1.24 -9.26
N ALA A 83 -29.72 1.84 -10.04
CA ALA A 83 -29.46 3.09 -10.75
C ALA A 83 -29.15 4.28 -9.82
N LYS A 84 -29.66 4.26 -8.57
CA LYS A 84 -29.34 5.28 -7.57
C LYS A 84 -27.94 5.11 -6.96
N ASN A 85 -27.45 3.87 -6.87
CA ASN A 85 -26.22 3.54 -6.14
C ASN A 85 -25.01 3.33 -7.05
N SER A 86 -25.19 3.20 -8.37
CA SER A 86 -24.11 2.95 -9.33
C SER A 86 -24.37 3.67 -10.65
N GLU A 87 -23.35 4.40 -11.12
CA GLU A 87 -23.39 5.06 -12.42
C GLU A 87 -23.39 4.04 -13.56
N TYR A 88 -22.66 2.94 -13.39
CA TYR A 88 -22.64 1.82 -14.34
C TYR A 88 -24.05 1.30 -14.61
N PHE A 89 -24.81 0.97 -13.56
CA PHE A 89 -26.18 0.48 -13.73
C PHE A 89 -27.12 1.58 -14.22
N ARG A 90 -26.92 2.84 -13.82
CA ARG A 90 -27.71 3.97 -14.34
C ARG A 90 -27.56 4.13 -15.86
N LEU A 91 -26.35 3.97 -16.38
CA LEU A 91 -26.06 4.03 -17.81
C LEU A 91 -26.61 2.80 -18.52
N LEU A 92 -26.34 1.59 -18.02
CA LEU A 92 -26.79 0.31 -18.60
C LEU A 92 -28.31 0.22 -18.72
N LEU A 93 -29.04 0.70 -17.70
CA LEU A 93 -30.51 0.72 -17.67
C LEU A 93 -31.10 1.91 -18.43
N GLY A 94 -30.26 2.83 -18.90
CA GLY A 94 -30.67 4.02 -19.63
C GLY A 94 -30.89 3.78 -21.13
N PRO A 95 -31.44 4.77 -21.85
CA PRO A 95 -31.75 4.64 -23.28
C PRO A 95 -30.51 4.62 -24.19
N GLN A 96 -29.31 4.81 -23.64
CA GLN A 96 -28.05 4.84 -24.38
C GLN A 96 -27.63 3.44 -24.87
N PHE A 97 -28.16 2.39 -24.24
CA PHE A 97 -27.83 0.99 -24.53
C PHE A 97 -29.05 0.24 -25.03
N SER A 98 -28.82 -0.72 -25.93
CA SER A 98 -29.87 -1.58 -26.49
C SER A 98 -30.61 -2.36 -25.40
N GLU A 99 -29.89 -2.72 -24.34
CA GLU A 99 -30.34 -3.41 -23.15
C GLU A 99 -31.36 -2.56 -22.38
N GLY A 100 -31.08 -1.27 -22.21
CA GLY A 100 -31.98 -0.32 -21.56
C GLY A 100 -33.23 -0.01 -22.39
N ILE A 101 -33.10 0.10 -23.72
CA ILE A 101 -34.25 0.27 -24.63
C ILE A 101 -35.17 -0.97 -24.57
N ALA A 102 -34.58 -2.18 -24.61
CA ALA A 102 -35.33 -3.43 -24.51
C ALA A 102 -36.02 -3.59 -23.15
N LEU A 103 -35.34 -3.14 -22.08
CA LEU A 103 -35.90 -3.08 -20.73
C LEU A 103 -37.11 -2.14 -20.66
N ALA A 104 -36.97 -0.91 -21.17
CA ALA A 104 -38.04 0.09 -21.18
C ALA A 104 -39.28 -0.43 -21.90
N LYS A 105 -39.11 -0.98 -23.11
CA LYS A 105 -40.20 -1.56 -23.90
C LYS A 105 -40.92 -2.71 -23.17
N ARG A 106 -40.19 -3.63 -22.53
CA ARG A 106 -40.80 -4.71 -21.74
C ARG A 106 -41.51 -4.19 -20.49
N THR A 107 -40.96 -3.16 -19.86
CA THR A 107 -41.54 -2.57 -18.66
C THR A 107 -42.85 -1.85 -19.00
N GLU A 108 -42.90 -1.15 -20.13
CA GLU A 108 -44.12 -0.56 -20.69
C GLU A 108 -45.18 -1.62 -20.99
N GLN A 109 -44.81 -2.71 -21.66
CA GLN A 109 -45.73 -3.83 -21.93
C GLN A 109 -46.31 -4.46 -20.65
N LEU A 110 -45.51 -4.55 -19.58
CA LEU A 110 -45.99 -5.06 -18.28
C LEU A 110 -46.88 -4.04 -17.56
N ALA A 111 -46.59 -2.74 -17.70
CA ALA A 111 -47.42 -1.67 -17.16
C ALA A 111 -48.79 -1.60 -17.85
N GLU A 112 -48.83 -1.78 -19.17
CA GLU A 112 -50.06 -1.90 -19.96
C GLU A 112 -50.91 -3.10 -19.51
N ALA A 113 -50.27 -4.22 -19.16
CA ALA A 113 -50.93 -5.39 -18.59
C ALA A 113 -51.39 -5.22 -17.13
N ARG A 114 -51.13 -4.08 -16.48
CA ARG A 114 -51.46 -3.74 -15.08
C ARG A 114 -50.98 -4.76 -14.04
N VAL A 115 -49.92 -5.50 -14.32
CA VAL A 115 -49.40 -6.52 -13.38
C VAL A 115 -48.33 -5.90 -12.50
N GLN A 116 -48.49 -5.99 -11.18
CA GLN A 116 -47.48 -5.49 -10.25
C GLN A 116 -46.24 -6.40 -10.21
N PRO A 117 -45.00 -5.87 -10.25
CA PRO A 117 -43.77 -6.67 -10.30
C PRO A 117 -43.63 -7.71 -9.19
N ALA A 118 -44.25 -7.51 -8.02
CA ALA A 118 -44.20 -8.44 -6.89
C ALA A 118 -45.04 -9.73 -7.09
N GLN A 119 -46.04 -9.71 -7.98
CA GLN A 119 -46.96 -10.84 -8.24
C GLN A 119 -46.69 -11.51 -9.60
N VAL A 120 -45.73 -11.00 -10.38
CA VAL A 120 -45.37 -11.53 -11.69
C VAL A 120 -44.46 -12.75 -11.52
N GLU A 121 -44.76 -13.84 -12.25
CA GLU A 121 -43.86 -14.99 -12.39
C GLU A 121 -42.51 -14.53 -12.93
N ALA A 122 -41.41 -15.00 -12.34
CA ALA A 122 -40.07 -14.52 -12.67
C ALA A 122 -39.71 -14.63 -14.17
N SER A 123 -40.31 -15.57 -14.92
CA SER A 123 -40.14 -15.71 -16.38
C SER A 123 -40.65 -14.52 -17.20
N LYS A 124 -41.55 -13.69 -16.66
CA LYS A 124 -42.18 -12.55 -17.35
C LYS A 124 -41.53 -11.21 -17.01
N ILE A 125 -40.63 -11.17 -16.02
CA ILE A 125 -39.89 -9.97 -15.61
C ILE A 125 -38.81 -9.65 -16.68
N PRO A 126 -38.55 -8.37 -16.98
CA PRO A 126 -37.51 -8.02 -17.93
C PRO A 126 -36.12 -8.45 -17.45
N ARG A 127 -35.27 -8.84 -18.42
CA ARG A 127 -33.96 -9.44 -18.20
C ARG A 127 -32.86 -8.65 -18.90
N ILE A 128 -31.73 -8.49 -18.21
CA ILE A 128 -30.49 -7.95 -18.77
C ILE A 128 -29.37 -8.97 -18.57
N SER A 129 -28.61 -9.24 -19.63
CA SER A 129 -27.46 -10.14 -19.58
C SER A 129 -26.20 -9.37 -19.23
N ILE A 130 -25.41 -9.89 -18.28
CA ILE A 130 -24.12 -9.37 -17.87
C ILE A 130 -23.12 -10.51 -17.93
N VAL A 131 -21.94 -10.26 -18.51
CA VAL A 131 -20.82 -11.21 -18.49
C VAL A 131 -19.78 -10.67 -17.53
N ASP A 132 -19.47 -11.45 -16.49
CA ASP A 132 -18.43 -11.15 -15.52
C ASP A 132 -17.22 -12.06 -15.78
N GLU A 133 -16.08 -11.46 -16.11
CA GLU A 133 -14.82 -12.13 -16.36
C GLU A 133 -13.93 -12.06 -15.10
N ASP A 134 -13.12 -13.08 -14.85
CA ASP A 134 -12.33 -13.20 -13.62
C ASP A 134 -10.98 -12.46 -13.62
N PHE A 135 -10.68 -11.67 -14.66
CA PHE A 135 -9.36 -11.04 -14.85
C PHE A 135 -8.82 -10.30 -13.61
N THR A 136 -9.68 -9.58 -12.89
CA THR A 136 -9.28 -8.80 -11.70
C THR A 136 -9.22 -9.64 -10.43
N THR A 137 -10.17 -10.57 -10.25
CA THR A 137 -10.34 -11.31 -8.99
C THR A 137 -9.58 -12.63 -8.97
N LYS A 138 -9.37 -13.27 -10.13
CA LYS A 138 -8.79 -14.62 -10.32
C LYS A 138 -9.26 -15.63 -9.28
N THR A 139 -10.54 -15.55 -8.90
CA THR A 139 -11.12 -16.30 -7.78
C THR A 139 -12.34 -17.10 -8.22
N VAL A 140 -12.36 -18.39 -7.86
CA VAL A 140 -13.51 -19.28 -8.01
C VAL A 140 -14.51 -19.06 -6.88
N GLY A 141 -15.81 -19.04 -7.18
CA GLY A 141 -16.86 -18.89 -6.17
C GLY A 141 -17.34 -17.44 -5.96
N ARG A 142 -16.92 -16.51 -6.82
CA ARG A 142 -17.21 -15.07 -6.71
C ARG A 142 -18.68 -14.71 -6.95
N GLU A 143 -19.45 -15.61 -7.53
CA GLU A 143 -20.89 -15.48 -7.69
C GLU A 143 -21.65 -15.34 -6.36
N ASN A 144 -21.11 -15.92 -5.28
CA ASN A 144 -21.64 -15.76 -3.92
C ASN A 144 -21.39 -14.33 -3.39
N ILE A 145 -20.21 -13.78 -3.70
CA ILE A 145 -19.84 -12.42 -3.29
C ILE A 145 -20.56 -11.38 -4.15
N PHE A 146 -20.83 -11.67 -5.42
CA PHE A 146 -21.69 -10.84 -6.25
C PHE A 146 -23.13 -10.80 -5.71
N ALA A 147 -23.65 -11.94 -5.26
CA ALA A 147 -24.94 -11.97 -4.55
C ALA A 147 -24.91 -11.09 -3.30
N ASP A 148 -23.85 -11.18 -2.50
CA ASP A 148 -23.67 -10.35 -1.30
C ASP A 148 -23.52 -8.86 -1.63
N LEU A 149 -22.83 -8.51 -2.71
CA LEU A 149 -22.73 -7.14 -3.22
C LEU A 149 -24.13 -6.57 -3.46
N LEU A 150 -24.97 -7.31 -4.20
CA LEU A 150 -26.35 -6.90 -4.47
C LEU A 150 -27.18 -6.79 -3.18
N ARG A 151 -27.04 -7.74 -2.25
CA ARG A 151 -27.71 -7.70 -0.93
C ARG A 151 -27.34 -6.42 -0.17
N ILE A 152 -26.05 -6.11 -0.08
CA ILE A 152 -25.54 -4.94 0.63
C ILE A 152 -26.09 -3.66 -0.02
N VAL A 153 -26.12 -3.56 -1.35
CA VAL A 153 -26.67 -2.40 -2.08
C VAL A 153 -28.19 -2.25 -1.89
N HIS A 154 -28.90 -3.35 -1.66
CA HIS A 154 -30.32 -3.35 -1.29
C HIS A 154 -30.58 -3.16 0.21
N GLY A 155 -29.54 -3.06 1.04
CA GLY A 155 -29.66 -2.77 2.48
C GLY A 155 -29.83 -4.02 3.34
N LEU A 156 -29.54 -5.18 2.76
CA LEU A 156 -29.60 -6.49 3.41
C LEU A 156 -28.19 -6.90 3.88
N GLU A 157 -28.14 -7.80 4.86
CA GLU A 157 -26.88 -8.41 5.29
C GLU A 157 -26.35 -9.42 4.27
N PRO A 158 -25.01 -9.56 4.14
CA PRO A 158 -24.40 -10.60 3.32
C PRO A 158 -24.78 -11.99 3.84
N ALA A 159 -25.04 -12.90 2.91
CA ALA A 159 -25.34 -14.30 3.18
C ALA A 159 -24.07 -15.11 3.50
N THR A 160 -22.92 -14.78 2.89
CA THR A 160 -21.67 -15.52 3.12
C THR A 160 -21.15 -15.32 4.54
N LYS A 161 -21.04 -16.42 5.30
CA LYS A 161 -20.46 -16.46 6.65
C LYS A 161 -19.53 -17.68 6.77
N PRO A 162 -18.29 -17.55 7.28
CA PRO A 162 -17.62 -16.32 7.69
C PRO A 162 -17.11 -15.49 6.51
N PHE A 163 -17.08 -14.16 6.68
CA PHE A 163 -16.58 -13.24 5.65
C PHE A 163 -15.06 -13.09 5.76
N THR A 164 -14.32 -13.83 4.93
CA THR A 164 -12.84 -13.88 5.00
C THR A 164 -12.19 -12.64 4.35
N THR A 165 -10.87 -12.45 4.53
CA THR A 165 -10.13 -11.38 3.84
C THR A 165 -10.25 -11.49 2.32
N GLN A 166 -10.22 -12.71 1.76
CA GLN A 166 -10.44 -12.94 0.34
C GLN A 166 -11.82 -12.46 -0.11
N CYS A 167 -12.86 -12.72 0.70
CA CYS A 167 -14.22 -12.25 0.42
C CYS A 167 -14.27 -10.71 0.36
N TRP A 168 -13.61 -10.01 1.29
CA TRP A 168 -13.50 -8.55 1.26
C TRP A 168 -12.75 -8.03 0.04
N THR A 169 -11.65 -8.69 -0.35
CA THR A 169 -10.88 -8.30 -1.53
C THR A 169 -11.72 -8.43 -2.80
N VAL A 170 -12.40 -9.56 -2.99
CA VAL A 170 -13.29 -9.79 -4.14
C VAL A 170 -14.45 -8.79 -4.13
N LEU A 171 -15.07 -8.55 -2.97
CA LEU A 171 -16.15 -7.57 -2.83
C LEU A 171 -15.69 -6.16 -3.23
N ALA A 172 -14.51 -5.73 -2.77
CA ALA A 172 -13.97 -4.40 -3.09
C ALA A 172 -13.67 -4.25 -4.58
N LEU A 173 -13.07 -5.27 -5.21
CA LEU A 173 -12.77 -5.28 -6.65
C LEU A 173 -14.05 -5.30 -7.50
N MET A 174 -15.04 -6.11 -7.15
CA MET A 174 -16.33 -6.12 -7.85
C MET A 174 -17.08 -4.80 -7.65
N ALA A 175 -17.03 -4.22 -6.45
CA ALA A 175 -17.63 -2.92 -6.20
C ALA A 175 -16.99 -1.84 -7.07
N ASP A 176 -15.67 -1.89 -7.34
CA ASP A 176 -14.99 -0.97 -8.26
C ASP A 176 -15.45 -1.18 -9.71
N ASN A 177 -15.48 -2.44 -10.18
CA ASN A 177 -15.90 -2.79 -11.53
C ASN A 177 -17.34 -2.32 -11.87
N TYR A 178 -18.25 -2.38 -10.90
CA TYR A 178 -19.66 -1.99 -11.07
C TYR A 178 -20.00 -0.60 -10.51
N ASP A 179 -18.99 0.20 -10.13
CA ASP A 179 -19.17 1.54 -9.56
C ASP A 179 -20.12 1.58 -8.34
N LEU A 180 -19.94 0.65 -7.41
CA LEU A 180 -20.71 0.51 -6.17
C LEU A 180 -19.88 0.84 -4.91
N VAL A 181 -18.62 1.25 -5.09
CA VAL A 181 -17.68 1.55 -4.00
C VAL A 181 -18.25 2.50 -2.94
N PRO A 182 -18.89 3.64 -3.27
CA PRO A 182 -19.41 4.56 -2.24
C PRO A 182 -20.47 3.91 -1.35
N SER A 183 -21.38 3.14 -1.96
CA SER A 183 -22.47 2.46 -1.24
C SER A 183 -21.95 1.36 -0.33
N ILE A 184 -20.97 0.57 -0.79
CA ILE A 184 -20.33 -0.46 0.04
C ILE A 184 -19.49 0.18 1.15
N SER A 185 -18.71 1.21 0.83
CA SER A 185 -17.84 1.91 1.79
C SER A 185 -18.64 2.50 2.96
N SER A 186 -19.81 3.08 2.68
CA SER A 186 -20.72 3.62 3.70
C SER A 186 -21.34 2.52 4.56
N ARG A 187 -21.94 1.50 3.94
CA ARG A 187 -22.71 0.46 4.66
C ARG A 187 -21.83 -0.52 5.42
N CYS A 188 -20.65 -0.85 4.88
CA CYS A 188 -19.72 -1.81 5.48
C CYS A 188 -18.64 -1.16 6.36
N GLN A 189 -18.70 0.15 6.62
CA GLN A 189 -17.65 0.88 7.34
C GLN A 189 -17.24 0.21 8.65
N LYS A 190 -18.21 -0.16 9.50
CA LYS A 190 -17.95 -0.79 10.81
C LYS A 190 -17.40 -2.21 10.67
N LEU A 191 -17.83 -2.95 9.65
CA LEU A 191 -17.43 -4.34 9.43
C LEU A 191 -15.98 -4.42 8.95
N VAL A 192 -15.60 -3.56 8.02
CA VAL A 192 -14.24 -3.49 7.46
C VAL A 192 -13.21 -3.11 8.52
N VAL A 193 -13.54 -2.14 9.39
CA VAL A 193 -12.64 -1.70 10.47
C VAL A 193 -12.49 -2.77 11.56
N ARG A 194 -13.56 -3.53 11.84
CA ARG A 194 -13.54 -4.62 12.84
C ARG A 194 -12.91 -5.91 12.31
N HIS A 195 -12.75 -6.04 10.99
CA HIS A 195 -12.16 -7.22 10.37
C HIS A 195 -10.73 -7.41 10.87
N LYS A 196 -10.44 -8.60 11.38
CA LYS A 196 -9.10 -8.95 11.85
C LYS A 196 -8.28 -9.49 10.70
N TYR A 197 -7.25 -8.74 10.31
CA TYR A 197 -6.25 -9.17 9.34
C TYR A 197 -5.14 -9.91 10.10
N VAL A 198 -5.01 -11.21 9.89
CA VAL A 198 -3.94 -12.02 10.49
C VAL A 198 -2.73 -11.92 9.57
N VAL A 199 -1.86 -10.95 9.84
CA VAL A 199 -0.61 -10.75 9.09
C VAL A 199 0.51 -11.54 9.78
N THR A 200 1.03 -12.54 9.08
CA THR A 200 2.19 -13.33 9.49
C THR A 200 3.46 -12.81 8.79
N PRO A 201 4.68 -13.09 9.30
CA PRO A 201 5.91 -12.58 8.70
C PRO A 201 6.26 -13.26 7.37
N ASP A 202 5.54 -14.31 6.96
CA ASP A 202 5.78 -15.11 5.77
C ASP A 202 5.10 -14.53 4.50
N ARG A 203 5.30 -15.20 3.36
CA ARG A 203 4.67 -14.84 2.08
C ARG A 203 3.13 -14.78 2.16
N ALA A 204 2.50 -15.62 2.97
CA ALA A 204 1.05 -15.61 3.14
C ALA A 204 0.58 -14.35 3.90
N GLY A 205 1.33 -13.90 4.90
CA GLY A 205 1.02 -12.65 5.58
C GLY A 205 1.29 -11.42 4.71
N GLU A 206 2.31 -11.46 3.85
CA GLU A 206 2.53 -10.43 2.84
C GLU A 206 1.32 -10.32 1.88
N GLU A 207 0.78 -11.46 1.44
CA GLU A 207 -0.44 -11.49 0.62
C GLU A 207 -1.62 -10.85 1.35
N ILE A 208 -1.84 -11.18 2.63
CA ILE A 208 -2.91 -10.62 3.44
C ILE A 208 -2.72 -9.10 3.64
N LEU A 209 -1.48 -8.64 3.82
CA LEU A 209 -1.17 -7.21 3.96
C LEU A 209 -1.46 -6.46 2.67
N ARG A 210 -1.12 -7.02 1.50
CA ARG A 210 -1.48 -6.43 0.20
C ARG A 210 -2.99 -6.39 -0.02
N GLN A 211 -3.70 -7.46 0.32
CA GLN A 211 -5.17 -7.49 0.30
C GLN A 211 -5.79 -6.43 1.21
N LYS A 212 -5.26 -6.28 2.43
CA LYS A 212 -5.66 -5.23 3.40
C LYS A 212 -5.49 -3.84 2.79
N ILE A 213 -4.34 -3.54 2.19
CA ILE A 213 -4.09 -2.23 1.55
C ILE A 213 -5.10 -1.97 0.43
N LEU A 214 -5.32 -2.95 -0.44
CA LEU A 214 -6.25 -2.84 -1.56
C LEU A 214 -7.69 -2.58 -1.09
N ILE A 215 -8.18 -3.34 -0.10
CA ILE A 215 -9.51 -3.15 0.49
C ILE A 215 -9.65 -1.74 1.06
N LEU A 216 -8.66 -1.28 1.84
CA LEU A 216 -8.71 0.02 2.50
C LEU A 216 -8.59 1.19 1.51
N TYR A 217 -7.90 0.98 0.38
CA TYR A 217 -7.81 1.94 -0.71
C TYR A 217 -9.16 2.11 -1.42
N HIS A 218 -9.75 1.03 -1.92
CA HIS A 218 -11.05 1.12 -2.61
C HIS A 218 -12.14 1.61 -1.66
N LEU A 219 -12.17 1.18 -0.40
CA LEU A 219 -13.19 1.63 0.56
C LEU A 219 -12.86 2.97 1.25
N GLU A 220 -11.86 3.71 0.75
CA GLU A 220 -11.49 5.07 1.18
C GLU A 220 -11.26 5.21 2.70
N LYS A 221 -10.63 4.20 3.32
CA LYS A 221 -10.37 4.20 4.78
C LYS A 221 -9.00 4.80 5.09
N GLY A 222 -8.87 6.11 4.92
CA GLY A 222 -7.62 6.88 5.00
C GLY A 222 -6.66 6.52 6.15
N PRO A 223 -7.05 6.64 7.44
CA PRO A 223 -6.15 6.37 8.55
C PRO A 223 -5.64 4.92 8.61
N HIS A 224 -6.52 3.96 8.28
CA HIS A 224 -6.19 2.54 8.28
C HIS A 224 -5.31 2.18 7.07
N PHE A 225 -5.57 2.80 5.92
CA PHE A 225 -4.77 2.68 4.72
C PHE A 225 -3.34 3.20 4.96
N SER A 226 -3.20 4.38 5.59
CA SER A 226 -1.89 4.93 5.96
C SER A 226 -1.14 4.01 6.92
N ALA A 227 -1.81 3.44 7.91
CA ALA A 227 -1.21 2.47 8.81
C ALA A 227 -0.75 1.18 8.12
N ALA A 228 -1.58 0.62 7.22
CA ALA A 228 -1.25 -0.60 6.48
C ALA A 228 -0.11 -0.40 5.47
N THR A 229 -0.07 0.74 4.78
CA THR A 229 1.04 1.08 3.88
C THR A 229 2.34 1.32 4.64
N ARG A 230 2.29 1.97 5.82
CA ARG A 230 3.45 2.10 6.71
C ARG A 230 4.00 0.73 7.13
N GLU A 231 3.12 -0.19 7.54
CA GLU A 231 3.48 -1.59 7.87
C GLU A 231 4.19 -2.26 6.69
N LYS A 232 3.68 -2.09 5.47
CA LYS A 232 4.28 -2.65 4.25
C LYS A 232 5.62 -2.03 3.89
N ILE A 233 5.80 -0.71 4.07
CA ILE A 233 7.08 -0.03 3.80
C ILE A 233 8.18 -0.56 4.75
N LYS A 234 7.83 -0.78 6.03
CA LYS A 234 8.75 -1.30 7.05
C LYS A 234 9.06 -2.79 6.86
N ALA A 235 8.09 -3.58 6.42
CA ALA A 235 8.19 -5.02 6.24
C ALA A 235 9.30 -5.42 5.25
N ALA A 236 9.79 -6.66 5.37
CA ALA A 236 10.72 -7.22 4.40
C ALA A 236 10.11 -7.20 2.99
N THR A 237 10.91 -6.84 2.00
CA THR A 237 10.53 -6.96 0.60
C THR A 237 10.91 -8.36 0.15
N TYR A 238 9.91 -9.19 -0.10
CA TYR A 238 10.10 -10.45 -0.81
C TYR A 238 10.31 -10.13 -2.30
N SER A 239 11.48 -9.59 -2.62
CA SER A 239 11.91 -9.37 -4.00
C SER A 239 12.26 -10.70 -4.65
N GLU A 240 12.00 -10.81 -5.96
CA GLU A 240 12.16 -11.97 -6.83
C GLU A 240 13.62 -12.45 -7.01
N ALA A 241 14.42 -12.53 -5.94
CA ALA A 241 15.77 -13.09 -5.95
C ALA A 241 15.78 -14.61 -6.27
N THR A 242 14.60 -15.23 -6.47
CA THR A 242 14.43 -16.64 -6.82
C THR A 242 13.88 -16.81 -8.24
N GLY A 243 14.43 -16.13 -9.26
CA GLY A 243 14.27 -16.51 -10.67
C GLY A 243 12.84 -16.71 -11.22
N ALA A 244 11.81 -16.28 -10.50
CA ALA A 244 10.44 -16.74 -10.67
C ALA A 244 9.59 -15.75 -11.48
N ARG A 245 10.18 -15.10 -12.49
CA ARG A 245 9.44 -14.29 -13.48
C ARG A 245 8.29 -15.06 -14.15
N SER A 246 8.33 -16.40 -14.08
CA SER A 246 7.26 -17.28 -14.57
C SER A 246 5.95 -17.25 -13.75
N HIS A 247 5.94 -16.72 -12.53
CA HIS A 247 4.77 -16.75 -11.63
C HIS A 247 3.90 -15.48 -11.61
N LEU A 248 4.28 -14.42 -12.34
CA LEU A 248 3.52 -13.16 -12.40
C LEU A 248 2.16 -13.31 -13.11
N LYS A 249 2.03 -14.27 -14.03
CA LYS A 249 0.77 -14.47 -14.80
C LYS A 249 -0.39 -15.02 -13.95
N ALA A 250 -0.13 -15.80 -12.89
CA ALA A 250 -1.15 -16.51 -12.12
C ALA A 250 -1.62 -15.79 -10.83
N GLN A 251 -1.16 -14.57 -10.59
CA GLN A 251 -1.42 -13.83 -9.35
C GLN A 251 -2.60 -12.86 -9.50
N GLY A 252 -3.43 -12.74 -8.47
CA GLY A 252 -4.57 -11.80 -8.43
C GLY A 252 -4.14 -10.33 -8.36
N ALA A 253 -5.06 -9.40 -8.63
CA ALA A 253 -4.76 -7.97 -8.74
C ALA A 253 -4.19 -7.30 -7.47
N TRP A 254 -4.18 -7.99 -6.32
CA TRP A 254 -3.56 -7.48 -5.10
C TRP A 254 -2.04 -7.69 -5.05
N TRP A 255 -1.45 -8.53 -5.91
CA TRP A 255 0.01 -8.74 -5.91
C TRP A 255 0.78 -7.57 -6.53
N ASP A 256 0.18 -6.92 -7.53
CA ASP A 256 0.63 -5.64 -8.08
C ASP A 256 -0.42 -4.58 -7.74
N ILE A 257 -0.19 -3.83 -6.65
CA ILE A 257 -1.19 -2.89 -6.14
C ILE A 257 -1.38 -1.75 -7.15
N PRO A 258 -2.59 -1.56 -7.70
CA PRO A 258 -2.83 -0.65 -8.81
C PRO A 258 -2.63 0.83 -8.44
N TYR A 259 -2.72 1.70 -9.44
CA TYR A 259 -2.68 3.16 -9.31
C TYR A 259 -1.33 3.75 -8.85
N GLY A 260 -0.23 2.99 -9.01
CA GLY A 260 1.11 3.46 -8.63
C GLY A 260 1.39 3.42 -7.12
N ILE A 261 0.53 2.73 -6.35
CA ILE A 261 0.73 2.57 -4.90
C ILE A 261 1.97 1.71 -4.62
N GLU A 262 2.19 0.63 -5.38
CA GLU A 262 3.37 -0.23 -5.19
C GLU A 262 4.67 0.53 -5.49
N SER A 263 4.69 1.36 -6.54
CA SER A 263 5.84 2.21 -6.86
C SER A 263 6.10 3.26 -5.79
N GLU A 264 5.04 3.84 -5.20
CA GLU A 264 5.17 4.79 -4.10
C GLU A 264 5.69 4.11 -2.82
N ILE A 265 5.14 2.95 -2.43
CA ILE A 265 5.63 2.15 -1.29
C ILE A 265 7.12 1.85 -1.45
N SER A 266 7.51 1.38 -2.64
CA SER A 266 8.90 1.08 -2.98
C SER A 266 9.79 2.31 -2.90
N TYR A 267 9.32 3.44 -3.43
CA TYR A 267 10.06 4.70 -3.39
C TYR A 267 10.26 5.22 -1.96
N ARG A 268 9.22 5.23 -1.13
CA ARG A 268 9.32 5.62 0.29
C ARG A 268 10.28 4.72 1.05
N ARG A 269 10.24 3.41 0.78
CA ARG A 269 11.20 2.47 1.37
C ARG A 269 12.64 2.82 1.00
N ILE A 270 12.91 3.09 -0.28
CA ILE A 270 14.23 3.51 -0.76
C ILE A 270 14.68 4.80 -0.07
N CYS A 271 13.80 5.79 0.04
CA CYS A 271 14.06 7.03 0.76
C CYS A 271 14.49 6.77 2.22
N VAL A 272 13.75 5.95 2.97
CA VAL A 272 14.10 5.59 4.35
C VAL A 272 15.46 4.90 4.41
N LEU A 273 15.72 3.92 3.54
CA LEU A 273 17.01 3.21 3.50
C LEU A 273 18.17 4.16 3.16
N ARG A 274 17.98 5.10 2.23
CA ARG A 274 18.96 6.16 1.92
C ARG A 274 19.21 7.05 3.13
N THR A 275 18.17 7.46 3.84
CA THR A 275 18.30 8.26 5.07
C THR A 275 19.10 7.50 6.14
N ILE A 276 18.81 6.22 6.37
CA ILE A 276 19.57 5.40 7.33
C ILE A 276 21.04 5.25 6.89
N ALA A 277 21.28 4.93 5.62
CA ALA A 277 22.63 4.79 5.06
C ALA A 277 23.42 6.11 5.14
N SER A 278 22.76 7.26 4.99
CA SER A 278 23.41 8.57 5.07
C SER A 278 24.09 8.82 6.43
N ILE A 279 23.55 8.26 7.52
CA ILE A 279 24.18 8.35 8.83
C ILE A 279 25.53 7.64 8.84
N GLN A 280 25.57 6.42 8.33
CA GLN A 280 26.80 5.62 8.25
C GLN A 280 27.84 6.33 7.37
N THR A 281 27.41 6.78 6.19
CA THR A 281 28.27 7.48 5.23
C THR A 281 28.86 8.76 5.84
N GLN A 282 28.04 9.59 6.50
CA GLN A 282 28.53 10.83 7.07
C GLN A 282 29.52 10.58 8.21
N PHE A 283 29.26 9.65 9.13
CA PHE A 283 30.21 9.38 10.21
C PHE A 283 31.51 8.76 9.69
N LEU A 284 31.45 7.84 8.73
CA LEU A 284 32.67 7.33 8.07
C LEU A 284 33.46 8.46 7.43
N GLN A 285 32.80 9.37 6.71
CA GLN A 285 33.44 10.56 6.12
C GLN A 285 34.07 11.45 7.19
N LEU A 286 33.35 11.81 8.25
CA LEU A 286 33.84 12.67 9.32
C LEU A 286 35.08 12.10 10.04
N TYR A 287 35.10 10.81 10.32
CA TYR A 287 36.27 10.17 10.98
C TYR A 287 37.42 9.87 10.01
N SER A 288 37.16 9.88 8.70
CA SER A 288 38.20 9.72 7.66
C SER A 288 38.76 11.04 7.12
N SER A 289 38.13 12.18 7.43
CA SER A 289 38.53 13.50 6.89
C SER A 289 39.85 14.04 7.44
N ARG A 290 40.40 13.38 8.48
CA ARG A 290 41.57 13.80 9.27
C ARG A 290 41.31 15.05 10.13
N ASP A 291 40.10 15.59 10.14
CA ASP A 291 39.71 16.62 11.08
C ASP A 291 39.44 16.00 12.45
N ILE A 292 39.95 16.64 13.51
CA ILE A 292 39.76 16.17 14.89
C ILE A 292 38.27 16.21 15.25
N GLN A 293 37.69 15.04 15.48
CA GLN A 293 36.30 14.85 15.92
C GLN A 293 36.20 14.77 17.44
N CYS A 294 37.23 14.25 18.11
CA CYS A 294 37.31 14.22 19.56
C CYS A 294 37.45 15.64 20.12
N ARG A 295 36.43 16.12 20.83
CA ARG A 295 36.35 17.50 21.33
C ARG A 295 36.98 17.72 22.70
N LEU A 296 37.47 16.66 23.33
CA LEU A 296 38.03 16.74 24.68
C LEU A 296 39.42 17.42 24.68
N GLY A 297 40.07 17.54 23.53
CA GLY A 297 41.27 18.36 23.37
C GLY A 297 42.52 17.80 24.04
N TYR A 298 42.51 16.52 24.43
CA TYR A 298 43.69 15.82 24.94
C TYR A 298 44.67 15.48 23.80
N ASP A 299 45.95 15.28 24.13
CA ASP A 299 46.97 14.83 23.17
C ASP A 299 46.62 13.47 22.54
N SER A 300 45.83 12.65 23.25
CA SER A 300 45.30 11.37 22.77
C SER A 300 44.05 11.50 21.88
N SER A 301 43.57 12.72 21.59
CA SER A 301 42.38 12.95 20.76
C SER A 301 42.51 12.39 19.32
N PRO A 302 43.64 12.56 18.60
CA PRO A 302 43.81 11.95 17.27
C PRO A 302 43.83 10.40 17.32
N SER A 303 44.37 9.86 18.41
CA SER A 303 44.37 8.41 18.66
C SER A 303 42.95 7.90 18.94
N CYS A 304 42.15 8.68 19.67
CA CYS A 304 40.74 8.38 19.91
C CYS A 304 39.95 8.35 18.60
N ASP A 305 40.14 9.32 17.71
CA ASP A 305 39.41 9.35 16.43
C ASP A 305 39.76 8.15 15.53
N SER A 306 41.04 7.77 15.47
CA SER A 306 41.49 6.58 14.74
C SER A 306 40.91 5.29 15.34
N PHE A 307 40.87 5.19 16.68
CA PHE A 307 40.26 4.07 17.39
C PHE A 307 38.76 3.96 17.11
N GLN A 308 38.03 5.09 17.14
CA GLN A 308 36.59 5.12 16.85
C GLN A 308 36.28 4.77 15.40
N LEU A 309 37.12 5.19 14.44
CA LEU A 309 37.00 4.78 13.04
C LEU A 309 37.15 3.25 12.89
N GLY A 310 38.17 2.67 13.53
CA GLY A 310 38.40 1.22 13.52
C GLY A 310 37.23 0.42 14.11
N GLU A 311 36.71 0.84 15.27
CA GLU A 311 35.55 0.19 15.89
C GLU A 311 34.27 0.35 15.05
N MET A 312 34.09 1.48 14.37
CA MET A 312 32.96 1.69 13.45
C MET A 312 33.04 0.74 12.25
N VAL A 313 34.18 0.65 11.56
CA VAL A 313 34.35 -0.25 10.40
C VAL A 313 34.16 -1.70 10.82
N LYS A 314 34.75 -2.10 11.95
CA LYS A 314 34.62 -3.43 12.53
C LYS A 314 33.18 -3.78 12.87
N PHE A 315 32.43 -2.87 13.49
CA PHE A 315 31.01 -3.06 13.81
C PHE A 315 30.16 -3.20 12.55
N LEU A 316 30.26 -2.24 11.62
CA LEU A 316 29.44 -2.22 10.41
C LEU A 316 29.73 -3.43 9.50
N SER A 317 30.99 -3.85 9.40
CA SER A 317 31.35 -5.04 8.60
C SER A 317 30.82 -6.32 9.24
N ARG A 318 30.91 -6.48 10.57
CA ARG A 318 30.36 -7.65 11.29
C ARG A 318 28.85 -7.79 11.14
N LYS A 319 28.15 -6.66 10.98
CA LYS A 319 26.70 -6.61 10.77
C LYS A 319 26.29 -6.68 9.28
N ASN A 320 27.25 -6.84 8.36
CA ASN A 320 27.01 -6.82 6.90
C ASN A 320 26.33 -5.53 6.42
N LEU A 321 26.65 -4.40 7.04
CA LEU A 321 26.11 -3.08 6.71
C LEU A 321 27.04 -2.27 5.80
N ILE A 322 28.33 -2.63 5.79
CA ILE A 322 29.32 -2.16 4.82
C ILE A 322 30.14 -3.36 4.34
N PHE A 323 30.71 -3.24 3.14
CA PHE A 323 31.54 -4.28 2.56
C PHE A 323 32.84 -3.64 2.08
N LEU A 324 33.96 -4.30 2.39
CA LEU A 324 35.27 -3.92 1.88
C LEU A 324 35.56 -4.82 0.68
N VAL A 325 35.67 -4.20 -0.49
CA VAL A 325 35.90 -4.91 -1.76
C VAL A 325 37.40 -4.90 -2.05
N SER A 326 37.93 -6.06 -2.46
CA SER A 326 39.34 -6.18 -2.88
C SER A 326 39.56 -5.54 -4.26
N PHE A 327 40.78 -5.08 -4.55
CA PHE A 327 41.15 -4.51 -5.84
C PHE A 327 41.42 -5.57 -6.93
N LEU A 328 41.23 -6.85 -6.62
CA LEU A 328 41.50 -7.95 -7.55
C LEU A 328 40.55 -7.87 -8.76
N PRO A 329 41.07 -8.00 -10.00
CA PRO A 329 40.23 -8.03 -11.19
C PRO A 329 39.38 -9.31 -11.20
N GLU A 330 38.06 -9.15 -11.30
CA GLU A 330 37.10 -10.25 -11.35
C GLU A 330 37.11 -10.95 -12.72
N LEU A 331 37.22 -12.28 -12.72
CA LEU A 331 36.87 -13.12 -13.86
C LEU A 331 35.34 -13.28 -13.88
N HIS A 332 34.72 -12.88 -14.98
CA HIS A 332 33.27 -12.70 -15.15
C HIS A 332 32.40 -13.98 -14.99
N GLU A 333 32.99 -15.14 -14.66
CA GLU A 333 32.29 -16.43 -14.62
C GLU A 333 31.85 -16.90 -13.23
N ASP A 334 32.30 -16.26 -12.14
CA ASP A 334 31.84 -16.60 -10.80
C ASP A 334 30.46 -15.95 -10.52
N SER A 335 29.40 -16.69 -10.89
CA SER A 335 27.99 -16.40 -10.58
C SER A 335 27.68 -16.26 -9.07
N ASN A 336 28.68 -16.44 -8.21
CA ASN A 336 28.61 -16.29 -6.76
C ASN A 336 28.92 -14.87 -6.27
N LEU A 337 29.40 -13.98 -7.14
CA LEU A 337 29.55 -12.56 -6.82
C LEU A 337 28.19 -11.87 -6.94
N LYS A 338 27.40 -12.08 -5.88
CA LYS A 338 26.16 -11.37 -5.62
C LYS A 338 26.49 -9.89 -5.47
N TRP A 339 26.37 -9.12 -6.55
CA TRP A 339 26.37 -7.66 -6.46
C TRP A 339 25.47 -7.24 -5.30
N LEU A 340 25.96 -6.29 -4.51
CA LEU A 340 25.39 -5.90 -3.22
C LEU A 340 23.89 -5.56 -3.34
N GLU A 341 23.03 -6.55 -3.08
CA GLU A 341 21.59 -6.34 -3.13
C GLU A 341 21.20 -5.34 -2.05
N ALA A 342 20.32 -4.38 -2.40
CA ALA A 342 19.78 -3.45 -1.42
C ALA A 342 19.09 -4.21 -0.28
N TYR A 343 19.15 -3.68 0.94
CA TYR A 343 18.60 -4.33 2.12
C TYR A 343 17.11 -4.72 1.96
N THR A 344 16.84 -6.03 1.95
CA THR A 344 15.50 -6.60 1.74
C THR A 344 14.77 -6.94 3.04
N GLY A 345 15.45 -6.94 4.19
CA GLY A 345 14.87 -7.27 5.49
C GLY A 345 13.94 -6.20 6.07
N GLU A 346 13.46 -6.40 7.30
CA GLU A 346 12.61 -5.43 7.99
C GLU A 346 13.41 -4.19 8.44
N ILE A 347 12.88 -2.98 8.22
CA ILE A 347 13.59 -1.73 8.57
C ILE A 347 13.76 -1.59 10.08
N ASP A 348 12.76 -2.00 10.85
CA ASP A 348 12.86 -1.92 12.32
C ASP A 348 14.01 -2.81 12.83
N PHE A 349 14.20 -4.01 12.25
CA PHE A 349 15.36 -4.86 12.57
C PHE A 349 16.70 -4.19 12.22
N LEU A 350 16.79 -3.51 11.07
CA LEU A 350 17.99 -2.75 10.69
C LEU A 350 18.32 -1.65 11.70
N ILE A 351 17.31 -0.93 12.19
CA ILE A 351 17.48 0.11 13.22
C ILE A 351 17.96 -0.52 14.53
N GLU A 352 17.37 -1.64 14.95
CA GLU A 352 17.79 -2.34 16.17
C GLU A 352 19.22 -2.90 16.05
N GLU A 353 19.63 -3.39 14.88
CA GLU A 353 21.00 -3.80 14.61
C GLU A 353 21.99 -2.63 14.74
N LEU A 354 21.65 -1.45 14.21
CA LEU A 354 22.45 -0.22 14.37
C LEU A 354 22.54 0.25 15.84
N ARG A 355 21.47 0.05 16.62
CA ARG A 355 21.45 0.37 18.06
C ARG A 355 22.39 -0.50 18.89
N GLN A 356 22.81 -1.66 18.38
CA GLN A 356 23.78 -2.52 19.05
C GLN A 356 25.22 -2.00 18.94
N CYS A 357 25.45 -0.81 18.36
CA CYS A 357 26.81 -0.28 18.26
C CYS A 357 27.48 -0.12 19.65
N PRO A 358 28.72 -0.56 19.80
CA PRO A 358 29.39 -0.56 21.09
C PRO A 358 29.77 0.85 21.54
N SER A 359 29.88 1.05 22.84
CA SER A 359 30.36 2.29 23.48
C SER A 359 31.82 2.19 23.90
N TYR A 360 32.67 1.54 23.09
CA TYR A 360 34.07 1.37 23.44
C TYR A 360 34.79 2.72 23.47
N GLN A 361 35.61 2.90 24.51
CA GLN A 361 36.40 4.11 24.74
C GLN A 361 37.87 3.75 24.65
N LEU A 362 38.70 4.70 24.22
CA LEU A 362 40.15 4.50 24.17
C LEU A 362 40.73 4.36 25.59
N ASP A 363 40.32 5.26 26.49
CA ASP A 363 40.74 5.30 27.89
C ASP A 363 39.65 5.97 28.76
N ARG A 364 39.91 6.15 30.05
CA ARG A 364 38.99 6.80 31.01
C ARG A 364 38.73 8.28 30.73
N ASN A 365 39.59 8.95 29.97
CA ASN A 365 39.47 10.37 29.68
C ASN A 365 38.51 10.62 28.51
N HIS A 366 38.31 9.62 27.63
CA HIS A 366 37.43 9.72 26.45
C HIS A 366 35.99 9.27 26.73
N THR A 367 35.42 9.73 27.85
CA THR A 367 34.00 9.50 28.13
C THR A 367 33.14 10.26 27.13
N HIS A 368 32.06 9.63 26.66
CA HIS A 368 31.14 10.15 25.63
C HIS A 368 31.68 10.31 24.21
N CYS A 369 32.96 10.02 23.95
CA CYS A 369 33.49 9.87 22.60
C CYS A 369 32.96 8.59 21.93
N GLY A 370 32.64 8.70 20.64
CA GLY A 370 32.35 7.55 19.79
C GLY A 370 31.02 7.57 19.07
N LEU A 371 30.85 6.59 18.18
CA LEU A 371 29.73 6.49 17.26
C LEU A 371 28.38 6.42 17.99
N ARG A 372 28.30 5.64 19.08
CA ARG A 372 27.04 5.39 19.79
C ARG A 372 26.35 6.67 20.27
N THR A 373 27.10 7.59 20.86
CA THR A 373 26.57 8.85 21.40
C THR A 373 25.95 9.72 20.29
N ARG A 374 26.52 9.69 19.08
CA ARG A 374 26.05 10.48 17.93
C ARG A 374 24.97 9.77 17.12
N LEU A 375 25.00 8.44 17.09
CA LEU A 375 24.10 7.60 16.30
C LEU A 375 22.71 7.48 16.93
N LEU A 376 22.62 7.24 18.24
CA LEU A 376 21.33 6.97 18.90
C LEU A 376 20.29 8.08 18.74
N PRO A 377 20.62 9.38 18.93
CA PRO A 377 19.63 10.45 18.76
C PRO A 377 19.09 10.55 17.33
N ALA A 378 19.95 10.31 16.33
CA ALA A 378 19.53 10.28 14.93
C ALA A 378 18.57 9.10 14.65
N LEU A 379 18.86 7.92 15.20
CA LEU A 379 17.99 6.75 15.07
C LEU A 379 16.65 6.92 15.80
N ASP A 380 16.63 7.55 16.98
CA ASP A 380 15.39 7.88 17.71
C ASP A 380 14.51 8.85 16.93
N TYR A 381 15.13 9.85 16.29
CA TYR A 381 14.43 10.80 15.45
C TYR A 381 13.85 10.14 14.19
N ILE A 382 14.64 9.33 13.47
CA ILE A 382 14.17 8.55 12.31
C ILE A 382 12.98 7.66 12.70
N LYS A 383 13.07 6.93 13.83
CA LYS A 383 11.99 6.05 14.30
C LYS A 383 10.70 6.84 14.53
N THR A 384 10.82 8.03 15.14
CA THR A 384 9.69 8.95 15.35
C THR A 384 9.06 9.42 14.03
N CYS A 385 9.87 9.81 13.05
CA CYS A 385 9.41 10.20 11.71
C CYS A 385 8.77 9.03 10.96
N MET A 386 9.29 7.81 11.13
CA MET A 386 8.72 6.60 10.53
C MET A 386 7.33 6.28 11.09
N ASP A 387 7.12 6.46 12.39
CA ASP A 387 5.84 6.17 13.03
C ASP A 387 4.76 7.22 12.67
N THR A 388 5.17 8.48 12.51
CA THR A 388 4.23 9.59 12.27
C THR A 388 3.91 9.85 10.78
N GLY A 389 4.89 9.77 9.88
CA GLY A 389 4.75 10.32 8.52
C GLY A 389 5.01 9.37 7.35
N LEU A 390 5.38 8.12 7.60
CA LEU A 390 5.79 7.20 6.52
C LEU A 390 4.62 6.67 5.68
N GLY A 391 3.43 6.52 6.27
CA GLY A 391 2.26 5.95 5.62
C GLY A 391 1.69 6.83 4.51
N ILE A 392 1.10 6.21 3.49
CA ILE A 392 0.49 6.93 2.37
C ILE A 392 -0.87 7.48 2.80
N SER A 393 -1.08 8.77 2.65
CA SER A 393 -2.34 9.45 2.98
C SER A 393 -3.21 9.60 1.74
N LEU A 394 -4.48 9.21 1.85
CA LEU A 394 -5.49 9.47 0.80
C LEU A 394 -5.87 10.95 0.78
N THR A 395 -6.10 11.51 -0.41
CA THR A 395 -6.53 12.90 -0.60
C THR A 395 -8.00 12.95 -0.99
N HIS A 396 -8.80 13.77 -0.31
CA HIS A 396 -10.23 13.93 -0.59
C HIS A 396 -10.55 14.98 -1.68
N THR A 397 -9.54 15.61 -2.28
CA THR A 397 -9.73 16.77 -3.16
C THR A 397 -10.11 16.37 -4.59
N ARG A 398 -11.33 16.76 -5.03
CA ARG A 398 -11.79 16.80 -6.43
C ARG A 398 -11.12 17.93 -7.22
N ALA A 399 -9.80 18.10 -7.11
CA ALA A 399 -9.10 19.03 -7.98
C ALA A 399 -8.96 18.37 -9.36
N ALA A 400 -9.57 18.98 -10.38
CA ALA A 400 -9.74 18.46 -11.75
C ALA A 400 -8.43 18.07 -12.50
N HIS A 401 -7.26 18.16 -11.85
CA HIS A 401 -5.94 17.96 -12.43
C HIS A 401 -5.05 16.98 -11.63
N SER A 402 -5.49 16.45 -10.48
CA SER A 402 -4.71 15.41 -9.77
C SER A 402 -5.20 14.02 -10.19
N ARG A 403 -4.36 13.31 -10.96
CA ARG A 403 -4.60 11.89 -11.29
C ARG A 403 -4.43 10.95 -10.10
N SER A 404 -3.84 11.41 -8.99
CA SER A 404 -3.57 10.57 -7.83
C SER A 404 -4.60 10.82 -6.72
N ARG A 405 -5.24 9.74 -6.24
CA ARG A 405 -6.13 9.72 -5.05
C ARG A 405 -5.35 9.74 -3.73
N PHE A 406 -4.01 9.82 -3.77
CA PHE A 406 -3.14 9.81 -2.61
C PHE A 406 -1.97 10.78 -2.77
N MET A 407 -1.40 11.20 -1.64
CA MET A 407 -0.21 12.05 -1.61
C MET A 407 1.03 11.24 -2.00
N SER A 408 1.64 11.59 -3.14
CA SER A 408 2.88 10.97 -3.63
C SER A 408 4.11 11.77 -3.23
N TRP A 409 5.18 11.10 -2.80
CA TRP A 409 6.51 11.69 -2.63
C TRP A 409 7.32 11.70 -3.92
N GLN A 410 6.90 10.93 -4.93
CA GLN A 410 7.40 11.06 -6.28
C GLN A 410 6.90 12.38 -6.83
N SER A 411 7.76 13.41 -6.81
CA SER A 411 7.43 14.69 -7.44
C SER A 411 7.04 14.44 -8.90
N PRO A 412 6.01 15.10 -9.44
CA PRO A 412 5.91 15.20 -10.89
C PRO A 412 7.21 15.83 -11.39
N SER A 413 7.75 15.31 -12.49
CA SER A 413 8.89 15.90 -13.19
C SER A 413 8.76 17.43 -13.24
N PRO A 414 9.87 18.18 -13.18
CA PRO A 414 9.84 19.64 -13.28
C PRO A 414 9.52 20.05 -14.72
N THR A 415 8.29 19.83 -15.15
CA THR A 415 7.76 20.43 -16.37
C THR A 415 7.15 21.76 -15.95
N THR A 416 7.96 22.81 -16.12
CA THR A 416 7.55 24.21 -16.22
C THR A 416 6.85 24.78 -14.97
N GLN A 417 7.62 25.08 -13.92
CA GLN A 417 7.21 26.18 -13.05
C GLN A 417 7.36 27.50 -13.82
N PRO A 418 6.39 28.43 -13.75
CA PRO A 418 6.58 29.76 -14.28
C PRO A 418 7.66 30.42 -13.42
N THR A 419 8.81 30.69 -14.02
CA THR A 419 9.86 31.55 -13.47
C THR A 419 9.21 32.80 -12.89
N ARG A 420 9.35 33.01 -11.57
CA ARG A 420 9.04 34.31 -10.98
C ARG A 420 9.88 35.36 -11.72
N PRO A 421 9.29 36.51 -12.14
CA PRO A 421 10.03 37.52 -12.86
C PRO A 421 11.15 38.04 -11.97
N THR A 422 12.38 37.81 -12.41
CA THR A 422 13.59 38.36 -11.80
C THR A 422 13.64 39.83 -12.16
N TRP A 423 13.44 40.72 -11.20
CA TRP A 423 13.70 42.15 -11.40
C TRP A 423 15.21 42.33 -11.53
N ILE A 424 15.65 42.80 -12.69
CA ILE A 424 17.03 43.19 -12.93
C ILE A 424 17.16 44.63 -12.44
N ASP A 425 17.91 44.85 -11.36
CA ASP A 425 18.34 46.17 -10.95
C ASP A 425 19.74 46.44 -11.54
N THR A 426 19.89 47.52 -12.29
CA THR A 426 21.03 47.78 -13.18
C THR A 426 22.27 48.37 -12.50
N ASN A 427 22.51 48.11 -11.21
CA ASN A 427 23.74 48.61 -10.57
C ASN A 427 24.34 47.61 -9.58
N ASN A 428 25.63 47.36 -9.79
CA ASN A 428 26.59 46.56 -9.03
C ASN A 428 26.64 45.03 -9.25
N GLN A 429 27.76 44.66 -9.88
CA GLN A 429 28.32 43.33 -10.00
C GLN A 429 28.42 42.63 -8.64
N ASN A 430 27.70 41.51 -8.52
CA ASN A 430 28.19 40.27 -7.92
C ASN A 430 27.25 39.14 -8.37
N MET A 431 27.66 38.42 -9.41
CA MET A 431 27.02 37.18 -9.85
C MET A 431 27.21 36.12 -8.77
N SER A 432 26.23 36.01 -7.87
CA SER A 432 25.93 34.72 -7.24
C SER A 432 25.04 33.99 -8.23
N LEU A 433 25.57 32.98 -8.91
CA LEU A 433 24.74 31.94 -9.50
C LEU A 433 23.76 31.49 -8.40
N PRO A 434 22.44 31.36 -8.68
CA PRO A 434 21.55 30.79 -7.69
C PRO A 434 22.09 29.38 -7.46
N GLY A 435 22.72 29.17 -6.29
CA GLY A 435 23.09 27.86 -5.85
C GLY A 435 21.83 27.02 -5.97
N GLU A 436 21.93 25.88 -6.67
CA GLU A 436 20.99 24.82 -6.44
C GLU A 436 20.99 24.61 -4.93
N ASP A 437 19.96 25.12 -4.25
CA ASP A 437 19.71 24.84 -2.85
C ASP A 437 19.43 23.35 -2.78
N SER A 438 20.51 22.56 -2.78
CA SER A 438 20.51 21.13 -2.57
C SER A 438 19.70 20.93 -1.30
N ARG A 439 18.61 20.18 -1.41
CA ARG A 439 17.67 19.94 -0.31
C ARG A 439 18.39 19.17 0.79
N CYS A 440 19.14 19.88 1.63
CA CYS A 440 19.98 19.34 2.68
C CYS A 440 19.19 19.36 3.98
N PHE A 441 18.88 18.17 4.50
CA PHE A 441 18.26 18.05 5.81
C PHE A 441 19.33 18.25 6.90
N ARG A 442 19.09 19.18 7.83
CA ARG A 442 19.97 19.40 8.98
C ARG A 442 19.33 18.88 10.26
N PHE A 443 19.99 17.92 10.88
CA PHE A 443 19.61 17.38 12.17
C PHE A 443 20.04 18.32 13.29
N ALA A 444 19.07 18.85 14.04
CA ALA A 444 19.34 19.65 15.23
C ALA A 444 18.62 19.03 16.42
N LEU A 445 19.36 18.67 17.48
CA LEU A 445 18.76 18.42 18.78
C LEU A 445 18.27 19.75 19.34
N VAL A 446 16.95 19.98 19.29
CA VAL A 446 16.36 21.05 20.08
C VAL A 446 16.51 20.68 21.55
N LYS A 447 17.52 21.24 22.22
CA LYS A 447 17.53 21.33 23.68
C LYS A 447 16.40 22.29 24.06
N SER A 448 15.19 21.77 24.35
CA SER A 448 14.07 22.63 24.76
C SER A 448 14.45 23.33 26.08
N GLN A 449 14.21 24.63 26.20
CA GLN A 449 13.07 25.07 27.03
C GLN A 449 12.42 26.40 26.60
N LEU A 450 12.90 27.11 25.56
CA LEU A 450 12.40 28.47 25.26
C LEU A 450 12.19 28.82 23.77
N ALA A 451 12.19 27.86 22.84
CA ALA A 451 11.93 28.16 21.42
C ALA A 451 10.50 27.79 21.02
N LEU A 452 9.54 28.70 21.25
CA LEU A 452 8.29 28.71 20.47
C LEU A 452 8.65 28.96 19.01
N GLY A 453 8.66 27.92 18.17
CA GLY A 453 8.57 28.10 16.71
C GLY A 453 9.50 27.30 15.81
N VAL A 454 10.40 26.45 16.33
CA VAL A 454 11.12 25.51 15.46
C VAL A 454 10.17 24.35 15.15
N LYS A 455 9.57 24.40 13.95
CA LYS A 455 8.73 23.32 13.40
C LYS A 455 9.47 22.00 13.59
N ASN A 456 8.84 21.02 14.24
CA ASN A 456 9.26 19.63 14.09
C ASN A 456 9.36 19.36 12.59
N SER A 457 10.56 19.11 12.07
CA SER A 457 10.76 18.98 10.63
C SER A 457 9.85 17.89 10.06
N ASP A 458 9.26 18.18 8.91
CA ASP A 458 8.29 17.30 8.27
C ASP A 458 8.98 15.96 7.92
N PRO A 459 8.43 14.79 8.30
CA PRO A 459 8.98 13.49 7.90
C PRO A 459 9.25 13.40 6.39
N VAL A 460 8.46 14.09 5.57
CA VAL A 460 8.67 14.18 4.12
C VAL A 460 9.99 14.89 3.80
N GLU A 461 10.29 16.00 4.47
CA GLU A 461 11.54 16.75 4.30
C GLU A 461 12.75 15.88 4.67
N LEU A 462 12.66 15.12 5.76
CA LEU A 462 13.72 14.19 6.17
C LEU A 462 13.99 13.11 5.13
N PHE A 463 12.96 12.40 4.68
CA PHE A 463 13.15 11.21 3.84
C PHE A 463 13.37 11.54 2.36
N THR A 464 12.92 12.71 1.89
CA THR A 464 13.07 13.13 0.48
C THR A 464 14.26 14.07 0.26
N ALA A 465 15.06 14.34 1.29
CA ALA A 465 16.27 15.14 1.18
C ALA A 465 17.28 14.52 0.18
N GLN A 466 18.06 15.39 -0.45
CA GLN A 466 19.14 14.99 -1.35
C GLN A 466 20.45 14.75 -0.58
N SER A 467 20.65 15.47 0.52
CA SER A 467 21.77 15.32 1.44
C SER A 467 21.30 15.46 2.89
N TRP A 468 22.07 14.91 3.82
CA TRP A 468 21.79 14.96 5.25
C TRP A 468 23.02 15.45 6.01
N ASP A 469 22.79 16.28 7.01
CA ASP A 469 23.76 16.67 8.01
C ASP A 469 23.28 16.24 9.40
N TRP A 470 23.77 15.09 9.85
CA TRP A 470 23.56 14.49 11.16
C TRP A 470 24.45 15.08 12.25
N ASN A 471 25.31 16.05 11.92
CA ASN A 471 26.20 16.65 12.88
C ASN A 471 25.44 17.67 13.74
N THR A 472 25.11 17.26 14.97
CA THR A 472 24.47 18.09 15.99
C THR A 472 25.32 19.30 16.40
N ASP A 473 26.60 19.29 16.05
CA ASP A 473 27.56 20.21 16.56
C ASP A 473 27.93 21.33 15.59
N CYS A 474 27.04 21.63 14.64
CA CYS A 474 27.18 22.80 13.78
C CYS A 474 27.49 24.03 14.65
N LYS A 475 28.72 24.54 14.53
CA LYS A 475 29.05 25.90 14.95
C LYS A 475 28.00 26.76 14.29
N ILE A 476 27.16 27.42 15.09
CA ILE A 476 26.44 28.59 14.62
C ILE A 476 27.55 29.47 14.06
N SER A 477 27.63 29.59 12.73
CA SER A 477 28.61 30.45 12.08
C SER A 477 28.49 31.82 12.76
N ASN A 478 29.55 32.31 13.38
CA ASN A 478 29.57 33.60 14.06
C ASN A 478 29.09 34.75 13.17
N GLU A 479 29.03 34.56 11.85
CA GLU A 479 28.40 35.46 10.87
C GLU A 479 26.90 35.72 11.13
N ARG A 480 26.14 34.76 11.67
CA ARG A 480 24.71 34.96 12.01
C ARG A 480 24.53 35.61 13.37
N LEU A 481 25.44 35.37 14.33
CA LEU A 481 25.43 36.04 15.63
C LEU A 481 25.84 37.52 15.51
N GLY A 482 26.79 37.85 14.64
CA GLY A 482 27.18 39.24 14.35
C GLY A 482 26.04 40.07 13.75
N LYS A 483 25.16 39.47 12.94
CA LYS A 483 23.96 40.15 12.41
C LYS A 483 22.80 40.24 13.40
N ALA A 484 22.65 39.28 14.30
CA ALA A 484 21.59 39.29 15.31
C ALA A 484 21.89 40.22 16.51
N PHE A 485 23.17 40.46 16.81
CA PHE A 485 23.61 41.29 17.94
C PHE A 485 24.26 42.61 17.56
N GLY A 486 24.08 43.11 16.33
CA GLY A 486 24.40 44.50 15.99
C GLY A 486 25.78 45.00 16.44
N VAL A 487 26.81 44.13 16.47
CA VAL A 487 28.18 44.58 16.75
C VAL A 487 28.86 44.79 15.41
N MET A 488 28.66 45.98 14.85
CA MET A 488 29.61 46.53 13.87
C MET A 488 30.95 46.74 14.58
N ARG A 489 32.03 46.35 13.93
CA ARG A 489 33.30 47.08 14.04
C ARG A 489 33.30 48.16 12.96
#